data_AF-A0A348WJE0-F1
#
_entry.id   AF-A0A348WJE0-F1
#
_cell.length_a   1.000
_cell.length_b   1.000
_cell.length_c   1.000
_cell.angle_alpha   90.00
_cell.angle_beta   90.00
_cell.angle_gamma   90.00
#
_symmetry.space_group_name_H-M   'P 1'
#
loop_
_entity.id
_entity.type
_entity.pdbx_description
1 polymer ?
#
loop_
_entity_poly.entity_id
_entity_poly.type
_entity_poly.pdbx_seq_one_letter_code
_entity_poly.pdbx_strand_id
1 'polypeptide(L)'
;ALAVAIYGLGLPAFVLQKVVQPVFFAREDTRSPFRYAIVAMVVNAVIAVGLAPVIGWFAAALATTVAAWAMLLLLVLGARKFGETTRFDARFRARAWRIALASALMGLVLAGLMLLLGPLFGMPGLRWLALLALIGLGGLSYFAFGTLTRAFSLAELKSRLRRSA
;
A
#
# COMPACT_ATOMS: atom_id res chain seq x y z
N ALA A 1 11.32 -7.74 12.15
CA ALA A 1 11.37 -6.60 11.20
C ALA A 1 11.05 -7.03 9.77
N LEU A 2 11.77 -8.01 9.20
CA LEU A 2 11.63 -8.44 7.79
C LEU A 2 10.20 -8.82 7.37
N ALA A 3 9.45 -9.59 8.16
CA ALA A 3 8.08 -9.95 7.77
C ALA A 3 7.14 -8.73 7.67
N VAL A 4 7.27 -7.76 8.57
CA VAL A 4 6.46 -6.53 8.53
C VAL A 4 6.82 -5.70 7.30
N ALA A 5 8.10 -5.67 6.90
CA ALA A 5 8.53 -5.03 5.67
C ALA A 5 7.92 -5.72 4.43
N ILE A 6 7.93 -7.06 4.39
CA ILE A 6 7.34 -7.85 3.30
C ILE A 6 5.83 -7.61 3.19
N TYR A 7 5.10 -7.61 4.31
CA TYR A 7 3.68 -7.26 4.31
C TYR A 7 3.42 -5.81 3.91
N GLY A 8 4.35 -4.91 4.23
CA GLY A 8 4.34 -3.53 3.77
C GLY A 8 4.28 -3.40 2.24
N LEU A 9 4.94 -4.30 1.51
CA LEU A 9 4.87 -4.36 0.04
C LEU A 9 3.50 -4.82 -0.50
N GLY A 10 2.69 -5.50 0.32
CA GLY A 10 1.34 -5.97 -0.04
C GLY A 10 0.24 -4.92 0.23
N LEU A 11 0.49 -3.95 1.12
CA LEU A 11 -0.49 -2.93 1.50
C LEU A 11 -1.09 -2.16 0.32
N PRO A 12 -0.31 -1.66 -0.67
CA PRO A 12 -0.87 -0.98 -1.83
C PRO A 12 -1.84 -1.87 -2.63
N ALA A 13 -1.54 -3.16 -2.74
CA ALA A 13 -2.39 -4.11 -3.44
C ALA A 13 -3.74 -4.27 -2.73
N PHE A 14 -3.73 -4.45 -1.40
CA PHE A 14 -4.97 -4.55 -0.61
C PHE A 14 -5.84 -3.30 -0.68
N VAL A 15 -5.24 -2.11 -0.70
CA VAL A 15 -6.00 -0.86 -0.85
C VAL A 15 -6.62 -0.77 -2.24
N LEU A 16 -5.86 -1.07 -3.30
CA LEU A 16 -6.38 -1.03 -4.67
C LEU A 16 -7.46 -2.07 -4.93
N GLN A 17 -7.37 -3.27 -4.34
CA GLN A 17 -8.43 -4.28 -4.41
C GLN A 17 -9.77 -3.71 -3.93
N LYS A 18 -9.79 -2.98 -2.81
CA LYS A 18 -11.01 -2.34 -2.27
C LYS A 18 -11.57 -1.24 -3.17
N VAL A 19 -10.72 -0.59 -3.95
CA VAL A 19 -11.15 0.44 -4.92
C VAL A 19 -11.74 -0.20 -6.19
N VAL A 20 -11.19 -1.33 -6.63
CA VAL A 20 -11.62 -2.00 -7.87
C VAL A 20 -12.84 -2.90 -7.66
N GLN A 21 -12.99 -3.55 -6.51
CA GLN A 21 -14.12 -4.46 -6.22
C GLN A 21 -15.51 -3.83 -6.45
N PRO A 22 -15.82 -2.60 -6.01
CA PRO A 22 -17.12 -1.96 -6.26
C PRO A 22 -17.48 -1.83 -7.73
N VAL A 23 -16.50 -1.77 -8.65
CA VAL A 23 -16.75 -1.69 -10.10
C VAL A 23 -17.45 -2.95 -10.62
N PHE A 24 -17.12 -4.11 -10.05
CA PHE A 24 -17.74 -5.39 -10.39
C PHE A 24 -19.15 -5.49 -9.80
N PHE A 25 -19.31 -5.11 -8.53
CA PHE A 25 -20.61 -5.15 -7.86
C PHE A 25 -21.63 -4.17 -8.47
N ALA A 26 -21.18 -2.99 -8.91
CA ALA A 26 -22.03 -2.03 -9.62
C ALA A 26 -22.54 -2.53 -10.98
N ARG A 27 -21.93 -3.60 -11.52
CA ARG A 27 -22.30 -4.22 -12.78
C ARG A 27 -22.90 -5.61 -12.59
N GLU A 28 -23.39 -5.88 -11.38
CA GLU A 28 -24.01 -7.15 -10.98
C GLU A 28 -23.09 -8.38 -11.14
N ASP A 29 -21.78 -8.18 -11.31
CA ASP A 29 -20.81 -9.26 -11.40
C ASP A 29 -20.19 -9.54 -10.03
N THR A 30 -20.87 -10.33 -9.21
CA THR A 30 -20.34 -10.80 -7.92
C THR A 30 -19.45 -12.04 -8.06
N ARG A 31 -19.51 -12.73 -9.20
CA ARG A 31 -18.84 -14.02 -9.41
C ARG A 31 -17.37 -13.84 -9.79
N SER A 32 -17.03 -12.85 -10.60
CA SER A 32 -15.65 -12.62 -11.03
C SER A 32 -14.70 -12.29 -9.87
N PRO A 33 -15.03 -11.34 -8.95
CA PRO A 33 -14.18 -11.06 -7.79
C PRO A 33 -13.94 -12.28 -6.92
N PHE A 34 -14.95 -13.11 -6.73
CA PHE A 34 -14.86 -14.35 -5.94
C PHE A 34 -13.92 -15.37 -6.61
N ARG A 35 -14.04 -15.58 -7.92
CA ARG A 35 -13.13 -16.45 -8.68
C ARG A 35 -11.69 -15.98 -8.59
N TYR A 36 -11.44 -14.68 -8.67
CA TYR A 36 -10.09 -14.12 -8.51
C TYR A 36 -9.53 -14.30 -7.10
N ALA A 37 -10.38 -14.19 -6.07
CA ALA A 37 -9.99 -14.48 -4.69
C ALA A 37 -9.58 -15.95 -4.52
N ILE A 38 -10.29 -16.89 -5.14
CA ILE A 38 -9.91 -18.31 -5.13
C ILE A 38 -8.55 -18.52 -5.81
N VAL A 39 -8.35 -17.94 -7.00
CA VAL A 39 -7.04 -18.05 -7.69
C VAL A 39 -5.93 -17.48 -6.82
N ALA A 40 -6.13 -16.33 -6.19
CA ALA A 40 -5.16 -15.74 -5.28
C ALA A 40 -4.89 -16.61 -4.04
N MET A 41 -5.92 -17.26 -3.48
CA MET A 41 -5.78 -18.19 -2.37
C MET A 41 -4.95 -19.42 -2.77
N VAL A 42 -5.15 -19.96 -3.98
CA VAL A 42 -4.34 -21.05 -4.52
C VAL A 42 -2.90 -20.60 -4.73
N VAL A 43 -2.67 -19.42 -5.33
CA VAL A 43 -1.33 -18.84 -5.50
C VAL A 43 -0.64 -18.68 -4.15
N ASN A 44 -1.35 -18.18 -3.13
CA ASN A 44 -0.83 -18.06 -1.78
C ASN A 44 -0.40 -19.44 -1.25
N ALA A 45 -1.29 -20.43 -1.27
CA ALA A 45 -1.00 -21.76 -0.75
C ALA A 45 0.19 -22.42 -1.46
N VAL A 46 0.25 -22.35 -2.79
CA VAL A 46 1.34 -22.91 -3.60
C VAL A 46 2.68 -22.27 -3.22
N ILE A 47 2.73 -20.94 -3.12
CA ILE A 47 3.96 -20.23 -2.76
C ILE A 47 4.31 -20.49 -1.29
N ALA A 48 3.35 -20.41 -0.37
CA ALA A 48 3.59 -20.58 1.05
C ALA A 48 4.14 -21.97 1.36
N VAL A 49 3.50 -23.03 0.83
CA VAL A 49 3.90 -24.42 1.05
C VAL A 49 5.15 -24.76 0.23
N GLY A 50 5.24 -24.29 -1.01
CA GLY A 50 6.37 -24.57 -1.90
C GLY A 50 7.67 -23.89 -1.48
N LEU A 51 7.62 -22.67 -0.95
CA LEU A 51 8.80 -21.94 -0.47
C LEU A 51 9.09 -22.16 1.03
N ALA A 52 8.14 -22.70 1.81
CA ALA A 52 8.38 -23.03 3.22
C ALA A 52 9.67 -23.84 3.48
N PRO A 53 10.01 -24.89 2.71
CA PRO A 53 11.24 -25.64 2.96
C PRO A 53 12.53 -24.86 2.61
N VAL A 54 12.44 -23.82 1.77
CA VAL A 54 13.62 -23.07 1.29
C VAL A 54 13.90 -21.83 2.15
N ILE A 55 12.86 -21.05 2.45
CA ILE A 55 12.99 -19.76 3.16
C ILE A 55 12.29 -19.75 4.53
N GLY A 56 11.78 -20.91 4.97
CA GLY A 56 11.16 -21.08 6.28
C GLY A 56 9.89 -20.23 6.45
N TRP A 57 9.73 -19.68 7.65
CA TRP A 57 8.54 -18.93 8.05
C TRP A 57 8.28 -17.65 7.23
N PHE A 58 9.31 -17.10 6.55
CA PHE A 58 9.15 -15.95 5.65
C PHE A 58 8.32 -16.25 4.41
N ALA A 59 8.20 -17.54 4.04
CA ALA A 59 7.41 -17.97 2.89
C ALA A 59 5.96 -17.50 2.98
N ALA A 60 5.35 -17.55 4.16
CA ALA A 60 3.96 -17.15 4.37
C ALA A 60 3.74 -15.64 4.10
N ALA A 61 4.68 -14.80 4.56
CA ALA A 61 4.60 -13.35 4.33
C ALA A 61 4.76 -13.02 2.85
N LEU A 62 5.74 -13.65 2.18
CA LEU A 62 5.99 -13.44 0.77
C LEU A 62 4.83 -13.95 -0.09
N ALA A 63 4.31 -15.14 0.21
CA ALA A 63 3.15 -15.72 -0.44
C ALA A 63 1.92 -14.81 -0.35
N THR A 64 1.67 -14.23 0.82
CA THR A 64 0.55 -13.31 1.04
C THR A 64 0.69 -12.03 0.23
N THR A 65 1.89 -11.45 0.20
CA THR A 65 2.16 -10.27 -0.61
C THR A 65 1.99 -10.57 -2.11
N VAL A 66 2.55 -11.68 -2.60
CA VAL A 66 2.44 -12.07 -4.01
C VAL A 66 0.99 -12.36 -4.39
N ALA A 67 0.24 -13.08 -3.54
CA ALA A 67 -1.16 -13.38 -3.77
C ALA A 67 -2.03 -12.12 -3.82
N ALA A 68 -1.76 -11.11 -2.97
CA ALA A 68 -2.46 -9.84 -3.01
C ALA A 68 -2.25 -9.10 -4.34
N TRP A 69 -1.02 -9.09 -4.86
CA TRP A 69 -0.72 -8.54 -6.18
C TRP A 69 -1.36 -9.34 -7.31
N ALA A 70 -1.34 -10.68 -7.24
CA ALA A 70 -2.01 -11.54 -8.21
C ALA A 70 -3.52 -11.28 -8.27
N MET A 71 -4.18 -11.16 -7.11
CA MET A 71 -5.60 -10.82 -7.02
C MET A 71 -5.89 -9.44 -7.64
N LEU A 72 -5.07 -8.45 -7.33
CA LEU A 72 -5.21 -7.11 -7.90
C LEU A 72 -5.07 -7.13 -9.42
N LEU A 73 -4.07 -7.85 -9.95
CA LEU A 73 -3.86 -7.98 -11.39
C LEU A 73 -5.08 -8.60 -12.07
N LEU A 74 -5.63 -9.67 -11.51
CA LEU A 74 -6.83 -10.31 -12.04
C LEU A 74 -8.05 -9.37 -12.00
N LEU A 75 -8.23 -8.63 -10.92
CA LEU A 75 -9.29 -7.62 -10.80
C LEU A 75 -9.14 -6.52 -11.85
N VAL A 76 -7.94 -5.97 -12.03
CA VAL A 76 -7.68 -4.91 -13.01
C VAL A 76 -7.88 -5.42 -14.44
N LEU A 77 -7.41 -6.63 -14.76
CA LEU A 77 -7.58 -7.23 -16.08
C LEU A 77 -9.05 -7.59 -16.35
N GLY A 78 -9.76 -8.13 -15.35
CA GLY A 78 -11.20 -8.39 -15.42
C GLY A 78 -12.00 -7.11 -15.61
N ALA A 79 -11.63 -6.04 -14.91
CA ALA A 79 -12.29 -4.74 -15.01
C ALA A 79 -12.19 -4.11 -16.40
N ARG A 80 -11.16 -4.44 -17.20
CA ARG A 80 -11.05 -3.93 -18.58
C ARG A 80 -12.19 -4.39 -19.50
N LYS A 81 -12.84 -5.51 -19.18
CA LYS A 81 -13.97 -6.06 -19.96
C LYS A 81 -15.22 -5.17 -19.91
N PHE A 82 -15.23 -4.21 -19.00
CA PHE A 82 -16.35 -3.34 -18.71
C PHE A 82 -16.32 -2.00 -19.50
N GLY A 83 -15.38 -1.81 -20.42
CA GLY A 83 -15.34 -0.68 -21.36
C GLY A 83 -14.38 0.47 -20.98
N GLU A 84 -14.15 1.39 -21.93
CA GLU A 84 -13.07 2.39 -21.93
C GLU A 84 -13.10 3.41 -20.77
N THR A 85 -14.19 3.55 -20.02
CA THR A 85 -14.29 4.43 -18.84
C THR A 85 -13.48 3.94 -17.63
N THR A 86 -12.93 2.72 -17.68
CA THR A 86 -12.02 2.16 -16.66
C THR A 86 -10.53 2.26 -17.03
N ARG A 87 -10.18 2.98 -18.11
CA ARG A 87 -8.78 3.33 -18.36
C ARG A 87 -8.27 4.14 -17.17
N PHE A 88 -7.21 3.66 -16.53
CA PHE A 88 -6.46 4.45 -15.55
C PHE A 88 -6.13 5.79 -16.17
N ASP A 89 -6.83 6.84 -15.70
CA ASP A 89 -6.69 8.19 -16.22
C ASP A 89 -5.20 8.57 -16.19
N ALA A 90 -4.69 9.19 -17.26
CA ALA A 90 -3.31 9.66 -17.31
C ALA A 90 -2.98 10.57 -16.11
N ARG A 91 -4.01 11.25 -15.57
CA ARG A 91 -3.95 12.02 -14.32
C ARG A 91 -3.72 11.14 -13.09
N PHE A 92 -4.32 9.96 -13.02
CA PHE A 92 -4.10 8.99 -11.94
C PHE A 92 -2.66 8.47 -11.95
N ARG A 93 -2.10 8.16 -13.13
CA ARG A 93 -0.71 7.73 -13.28
C ARG A 93 0.29 8.82 -12.89
N ALA A 94 0.05 10.06 -13.30
CA ALA A 94 0.88 11.21 -12.92
C ALA A 94 0.84 11.49 -11.40
N ARG A 95 -0.34 11.32 -10.77
CA ARG A 95 -0.49 11.47 -9.31
C ARG A 95 0.14 10.31 -8.53
N ALA A 96 0.02 9.08 -9.02
CA ALA A 96 0.60 7.89 -8.40
C ALA A 96 2.14 7.96 -8.32
N TRP A 97 2.81 8.38 -9.40
CA TRP A 97 4.27 8.59 -9.38
C TRP A 97 4.69 9.64 -8.34
N ARG A 98 3.95 10.76 -8.24
CA ARG A 98 4.23 11.80 -7.24
C ARG A 98 4.07 11.30 -5.81
N ILE A 99 3.05 10.49 -5.54
CA ILE A 99 2.85 9.86 -4.23
C ILE A 99 4.00 8.89 -3.94
N ALA A 100 4.39 8.07 -4.90
CA ALA A 100 5.53 7.15 -4.75
C ALA A 100 6.83 7.90 -4.45
N LEU A 101 7.09 9.02 -5.13
CA LEU A 101 8.25 9.88 -4.87
C LEU A 101 8.19 10.50 -3.46
N ALA A 102 7.04 11.01 -3.03
CA ALA A 102 6.87 11.55 -1.67
C ALA A 102 7.08 10.46 -0.59
N SER A 103 6.58 9.25 -0.82
CA SER A 103 6.81 8.10 0.07
C SER A 103 8.29 7.69 0.10
N ALA A 104 8.99 7.74 -1.03
CA ALA A 104 10.42 7.44 -1.08
C ALA A 104 11.26 8.48 -0.32
N LEU A 105 10.97 9.78 -0.49
CA LEU A 105 11.63 10.86 0.25
C LEU A 105 11.37 10.76 1.76
N MET A 106 10.13 10.46 2.17
CA MET A 106 9.81 10.18 3.57
C MET A 106 10.62 8.98 4.10
N GLY A 107 10.73 7.91 3.30
CA GLY A 107 11.54 6.74 3.65
C GLY A 107 13.02 7.08 3.90
N LEU A 108 13.61 7.95 3.08
CA LEU A 108 14.98 8.44 3.27
C LEU A 108 15.13 9.25 4.57
N VAL A 109 14.17 10.12 4.86
CA VAL A 109 14.17 10.89 6.13
C VAL A 109 14.06 9.95 7.32
N LEU A 110 13.16 8.97 7.29
CA LEU A 110 13.05 7.96 8.36
C LEU A 110 14.32 7.13 8.52
N ALA A 111 15.01 6.78 7.44
CA ALA A 111 16.29 6.08 7.50
C ALA A 111 17.37 6.95 8.18
N GLY A 112 17.42 8.24 7.88
CA GLY A 112 18.30 9.20 8.55
C GLY A 112 17.97 9.37 10.04
N LEU A 113 16.69 9.49 10.38
CA LEU A 113 16.24 9.56 11.78
C LEU A 113 16.56 8.28 12.55
N MET A 114 16.52 7.12 11.90
CA MET A 114 16.85 5.84 12.53
C MET A 114 18.32 5.78 12.97
N LEU A 115 19.23 6.44 12.24
CA LEU A 115 20.64 6.57 12.63
C LEU A 115 20.83 7.48 13.85
N LEU A 116 20.06 8.58 13.94
CA LEU A 116 20.12 9.51 15.07
C LEU A 116 19.42 8.96 16.33
N LEU A 117 18.26 8.32 16.16
CA LEU A 117 17.44 7.77 17.25
C LEU A 117 17.86 6.35 17.64
N GLY A 118 18.73 5.70 16.87
CA GLY A 118 19.29 4.37 17.11
C GLY A 118 19.73 4.14 18.56
N PRO A 119 20.54 5.04 19.16
CA PRO A 119 21.00 4.92 20.54
C PRO A 119 19.86 4.98 21.58
N LEU A 120 18.79 5.73 21.29
CA LEU A 120 17.64 5.92 22.20
C LEU A 120 16.74 4.68 22.26
N PHE A 121 16.76 3.81 21.25
CA PHE A 121 15.97 2.56 21.24
C PHE A 121 16.52 1.49 22.20
N GLY A 122 17.78 1.60 22.63
CA GLY A 122 18.42 0.68 23.57
C GLY A 122 18.11 0.96 25.05
N MET A 123 17.60 2.15 25.39
CA MET A 123 17.31 2.54 26.77
C MET A 123 15.87 2.15 27.19
N PRO A 124 15.67 1.37 28.27
CA PRO A 124 14.35 1.10 28.82
C PRO A 124 13.65 2.41 29.22
N GLY A 125 12.41 2.64 28.75
CA GLY A 125 11.63 3.86 29.01
C GLY A 125 11.61 4.87 27.85
N LEU A 126 12.78 5.24 27.31
CA LEU A 126 12.85 6.20 26.19
C LEU A 126 12.47 5.59 24.83
N ARG A 127 12.47 4.26 24.71
CA ARG A 127 12.09 3.54 23.48
C ARG A 127 10.72 3.96 22.94
N TRP A 128 9.72 4.12 23.81
CA TRP A 128 8.37 4.51 23.41
C TRP A 128 8.31 5.96 22.93
N LEU A 129 9.07 6.85 23.58
CA LEU A 129 9.20 8.25 23.18
C LEU A 129 9.88 8.36 21.82
N ALA A 130 10.95 7.58 21.59
CA ALA A 130 11.65 7.53 20.31
C ALA A 130 10.74 6.99 19.19
N LEU A 131 9.90 5.99 19.46
CA LEU A 131 8.90 5.50 18.50
C LEU A 131 7.85 6.56 18.16
N LEU A 132 7.31 7.26 19.18
CA LEU A 132 6.34 8.33 18.97
C LEU A 132 6.94 9.47 18.16
N ALA A 133 8.17 9.88 18.47
CA ALA A 133 8.90 10.90 17.71
C ALA A 133 9.12 10.45 16.26
N LEU A 134 9.52 9.19 16.04
CA LEU A 134 9.73 8.64 14.70
C LEU A 134 8.43 8.63 13.87
N ILE A 135 7.32 8.22 14.46
CA ILE A 135 6.00 8.23 13.79
C ILE A 135 5.56 9.66 13.50
N GLY A 136 5.68 10.57 14.48
CA GLY A 136 5.30 11.97 14.34
C GLY A 136 6.10 12.68 13.27
N LEU A 137 7.43 12.53 13.28
CA LEU A 137 8.32 13.11 12.28
C LEU A 137 8.14 12.46 10.90
N GLY A 138 7.87 11.16 10.84
CA GLY A 138 7.51 10.46 9.61
C GLY A 138 6.23 11.03 8.98
N GLY A 139 5.19 11.21 9.79
CA GLY A 139 3.93 11.82 9.36
C GLY A 139 4.11 13.27 8.89
N LEU A 140 4.89 14.06 9.63
CA LEU A 140 5.21 15.44 9.27
C LEU A 140 5.97 15.52 7.95
N SER A 141 6.94 14.63 7.76
CA SER A 141 7.75 14.54 6.53
C SER A 141 6.89 14.13 5.34
N TYR A 142 6.00 13.15 5.51
CA TYR A 142 5.06 12.76 4.45
C TYR A 142 4.16 13.91 4.05
N PHE A 143 3.65 14.68 5.02
CA PHE A 143 2.81 15.85 4.74
C PHE A 143 3.59 16.96 4.05
N ALA A 144 4.81 17.26 4.51
CA ALA A 144 5.70 18.25 3.91
C ALA A 144 6.07 17.88 2.46
N PHE A 145 6.53 16.65 2.21
CA PHE A 145 6.87 16.20 0.85
C PHE A 145 5.63 16.03 -0.02
N GLY A 146 4.50 15.57 0.53
CA GLY A 146 3.24 15.41 -0.19
C GLY A 146 2.64 16.74 -0.67
N THR A 147 2.81 17.81 0.11
CA THR A 147 2.43 19.17 -0.29
C THR A 147 3.44 19.77 -1.28
N LEU A 148 4.75 19.58 -1.04
CA LEU A 148 5.81 20.06 -1.92
C LEU A 148 5.76 19.44 -3.33
N THR A 149 5.51 18.13 -3.41
CA THR A 149 5.34 17.39 -4.68
C THR A 149 3.99 17.66 -5.36
N ARG A 150 3.11 18.47 -4.74
CA ARG A 150 1.71 18.69 -5.14
C ARG A 150 0.91 17.38 -5.31
N ALA A 151 1.27 16.35 -4.55
CA ALA A 151 0.51 15.09 -4.50
C ALA A 151 -0.83 15.29 -3.77
N PHE A 152 -0.85 16.16 -2.76
CA PHE A 152 -2.04 16.64 -2.08
C PHE A 152 -2.14 18.16 -2.25
N SER A 153 -3.14 18.61 -2.98
CA SER A 153 -3.50 20.02 -3.03
C SER A 153 -4.23 20.37 -1.73
N LEU A 154 -3.65 21.25 -0.90
CA LEU A 154 -4.33 21.84 0.26
C LEU A 154 -5.68 22.49 -0.14
N ALA A 155 -5.77 22.97 -1.39
CA ALA A 155 -7.00 23.51 -1.96
C ALA A 155 -8.04 22.41 -2.28
N GLU A 156 -7.63 21.21 -2.72
CA GLU A 156 -8.55 20.08 -2.93
C GLU A 156 -9.11 19.58 -1.59
N LEU A 157 -8.27 19.46 -0.56
CA LEU A 157 -8.72 19.03 0.78
C LEU A 157 -9.71 20.04 1.37
N LYS A 158 -9.40 21.35 1.26
CA LYS A 158 -10.28 22.43 1.71
C LYS A 158 -11.58 22.50 0.90
N SER A 159 -11.55 22.24 -0.41
CA SER A 159 -12.75 22.22 -1.26
C SER A 159 -13.69 21.04 -0.97
N ARG A 160 -13.14 19.88 -0.56
CA ARG A 160 -13.94 18.69 -0.21
C ARG A 160 -14.60 18.84 1.16
N LEU A 161 -13.91 19.46 2.14
CA LEU A 161 -14.51 19.80 3.43
C LEU A 161 -15.62 20.85 3.29
N ARG A 162 -15.48 21.79 2.36
CA ARG A 162 -16.50 22.83 2.09
C ARG A 162 -17.73 22.33 1.34
N ARG A 163 -17.75 21.07 0.88
CA ARG A 163 -18.86 20.47 0.13
C ARG A 163 -19.68 19.48 0.97
N SER A 164 -19.27 19.24 2.21
CA SER A 164 -19.97 18.41 3.21
C SER A 164 -20.51 19.23 4.38
N ALA A 165 -20.49 20.56 4.28
CA ALA A 165 -21.20 21.51 5.14
C ALA A 165 -22.21 22.26 4.28
#